data_AF-J0WZL6-F1
#
_entry.id   AF-J0WZL6-F1
#
_cell.length_a   1.000
_cell.length_b   1.000
_cell.length_c   1.000
_cell.angle_alpha   90.00
_cell.angle_beta   90.00
_cell.angle_gamma   90.00
#
_symmetry.space_group_name_H-M   'P 1'
#
loop_
_entity.id
_entity.type
_entity.pdbx_description
1 polymer ?
#
loop_
_entity_poly.entity_id
_entity_poly.type
_entity_poly.pdbx_seq_one_letter_code
_entity_poly.pdbx_strand_id
1 'polypeptide(L)' 'MMPSDLPQFTIRIDPSLLAKLRYVAEYHARSANREVEMLIKKHVEKFEQTHGEIEL' A
#
# COMPACT_ATOMS: atom_id res chain seq x y z
N MET A 1 -15.47 10.17 10.97
CA MET A 1 -14.49 10.56 9.94
C MET A 1 -14.98 10.01 8.62
N MET A 2 -15.27 10.87 7.66
CA MET A 2 -15.71 10.41 6.33
C MET A 2 -14.48 9.85 5.59
N PRO A 3 -14.59 8.74 4.83
CA PRO A 3 -13.48 8.15 4.09
C PRO A 3 -12.88 9.05 2.99
N SER A 4 -13.44 10.25 2.80
CA SER A 4 -13.09 11.19 1.72
C SER A 4 -12.00 12.21 2.07
N ASP A 5 -11.50 12.27 3.31
CA ASP A 5 -10.42 13.18 3.72
C ASP A 5 -9.01 12.56 3.59
N LEU A 6 -8.91 11.30 3.14
CA LEU A 6 -7.62 10.66 2.95
C LEU A 6 -6.95 11.13 1.64
N PRO A 7 -5.64 11.43 1.66
CA PRO A 7 -4.93 11.86 0.46
C PRO A 7 -4.94 10.77 -0.61
N GLN A 8 -5.32 11.12 -1.84
CA GLN A 8 -5.29 10.20 -2.96
C GLN A 8 -3.85 10.05 -3.49
N PHE A 9 -3.35 8.82 -3.52
CA PHE A 9 -2.03 8.49 -4.05
C PHE A 9 -2.16 7.71 -5.37
N THR A 10 -1.87 8.38 -6.49
CA THR A 10 -1.92 7.77 -7.83
C THR A 10 -0.52 7.40 -8.29
N ILE A 11 -0.27 6.11 -8.52
CA ILE A 11 1.03 5.61 -9.00
C ILE A 11 0.94 5.14 -10.45
N ARG A 12 2.00 5.35 -11.22
CA ARG A 12 2.18 4.75 -12.54
C ARG A 12 3.04 3.51 -12.38
N ILE A 13 2.46 2.35 -12.66
CA ILE A 13 3.15 1.06 -12.59
C ILE A 13 2.90 0.28 -13.87
N ASP A 14 3.77 -0.70 -14.13
CA ASP A 14 3.59 -1.60 -15.26
C ASP A 14 2.22 -2.32 -15.18
N PRO A 15 1.45 -2.39 -16.27
CA PRO A 15 0.13 -3.00 -16.26
C PRO A 15 0.17 -4.48 -15.86
N SER A 16 1.26 -5.20 -16.17
CA SER A 16 1.44 -6.59 -15.77
C SER A 16 1.63 -6.71 -14.26
N LEU A 17 2.30 -5.74 -13.64
CA LEU A 17 2.46 -5.69 -12.19
C LEU A 17 1.12 -5.37 -11.50
N LEU A 18 0.34 -4.45 -12.05
CA LEU A 18 -1.00 -4.13 -11.54
C LEU A 18 -1.91 -5.36 -11.58
N ALA A 19 -1.86 -6.14 -12.67
CA ALA A 19 -2.63 -7.38 -12.77
C ALA A 19 -2.24 -8.40 -11.69
N LYS A 20 -0.93 -8.58 -11.44
CA LYS A 20 -0.43 -9.46 -10.37
C LYS A 20 -0.86 -8.96 -8.98
N LEU A 21 -0.79 -7.65 -8.74
CA LEU A 21 -1.24 -7.05 -7.49
C LEU A 21 -2.73 -7.30 -7.25
N ARG A 22 -3.56 -7.14 -8.29
CA ARG A 22 -5.00 -7.45 -8.20
C ARG A 22 -5.25 -8.92 -7.87
N TYR A 23 -4.53 -9.83 -8.51
CA TYR A 23 -4.61 -11.27 -8.22
C TYR A 23 -4.28 -11.58 -6.74
N VAL A 24 -3.21 -10.99 -6.19
CA VAL A 24 -2.83 -11.16 -4.78
C VAL A 24 -3.88 -10.55 -3.84
N ALA A 25 -4.40 -9.37 -4.18
CA ALA A 25 -5.44 -8.71 -3.39
C ALA A 25 -6.73 -9.55 -3.34
N GLU A 26 -7.16 -10.10 -4.49
CA GLU A 26 -8.30 -11.02 -4.57
C GLU A 26 -8.07 -12.29 -3.74
N TYR A 27 -6.85 -12.86 -3.80
CA TYR A 27 -6.48 -14.00 -2.96
C TYR A 27 -6.59 -13.69 -1.46
N HIS A 28 -6.25 -12.47 -1.05
CA HIS A 28 -6.38 -11.99 0.33
C HIS A 28 -7.80 -11.49 0.69
N ALA A 29 -8.78 -11.62 -0.21
CA ALA A 29 -10.12 -11.05 -0.07
C ALA A 29 -10.12 -9.53 0.23
N ARG A 30 -9.21 -8.80 -0.43
CA ARG A 30 -8.99 -7.35 -0.25
C ARG A 30 -9.09 -6.62 -1.59
N SER A 31 -9.38 -5.33 -1.53
CA SER A 31 -9.20 -4.45 -2.68
C SER A 31 -7.71 -4.21 -2.96
N ALA A 32 -7.35 -3.97 -4.22
CA ALA A 32 -5.97 -3.63 -4.59
C ALA A 32 -5.44 -2.43 -3.77
N ASN A 33 -6.28 -1.43 -3.50
CA ASN A 33 -5.92 -0.28 -2.65
C ASN A 33 -5.57 -0.72 -1.22
N ARG A 34 -6.37 -1.59 -0.61
CA ARG A 34 -6.13 -2.07 0.76
C ARG A 34 -4.86 -2.90 0.85
N GLU A 35 -4.55 -3.67 -0.19
CA GLU A 35 -3.30 -4.43 -0.25
C GLU A 35 -2.08 -3.51 -0.40
N VAL A 36 -2.17 -2.48 -1.25
CA VAL A 36 -1.11 -1.46 -1.38
C VAL A 36 -0.90 -0.70 -0.07
N GLU A 37 -1.97 -0.29 0.62
CA GLU A 37 -1.91 0.36 1.93
C GLU A 37 -1.14 -0.50 2.95
N MET A 38 -1.46 -1.80 3.00
CA MET A 38 -0.76 -2.76 3.87
C MET A 38 0.71 -2.94 3.49
N LEU A 39 1.05 -2.95 2.20
CA LEU A 39 2.42 -3.03 1.72
C LEU A 39 3.22 -1.77 2.10
N ILE A 40 2.64 -0.59 1.94
CA ILE A 40 3.27 0.68 2.32
C ILE A 40 3.51 0.69 3.83
N LYS A 41 2.51 0.35 4.64
CA LYS A 41 2.65 0.33 6.10
C LYS A 41 3.77 -0.62 6.54
N LYS A 42 3.79 -1.84 6.03
CA LYS A 42 4.86 -2.82 6.32
C LYS A 42 6.23 -2.33 5.88
N HIS A 43 6.31 -1.61 4.77
CA HIS A 43 7.55 -1.04 4.27
C HIS A 43 8.09 0.04 5.22
N VAL A 44 7.22 0.94 5.68
CA VAL A 44 7.55 1.98 6.66
C VAL A 44 7.97 1.35 7.98
N GLU A 45 7.17 0.44 8.54
CA GLU A 45 7.50 -0.26 9.80
C GLU A 45 8.87 -0.97 9.72
N LYS A 46 9.17 -1.62 8.59
CA LYS A 46 10.47 -2.28 8.38
C LYS A 46 11.62 -1.28 8.26
N PHE A 47 11.37 -0.16 7.60
CA PHE A 47 12.34 0.92 7.47
C PHE A 47 12.67 1.51 8.83
N GLU A 48 11.66 1.82 9.64
CA GLU A 48 11.80 2.39 10.99
C GLU A 48 12.54 1.45 11.94
N GLN A 49 12.24 0.15 11.89
CA GLN A 49 12.97 -0.86 12.66
C GLN A 49 14.46 -0.93 12.30
N THR A 50 14.83 -0.57 11.07
CA THR A 50 16.22 -0.67 10.59
C THR A 50 16.99 0.63 10.75
N HIS A 51 16.34 1.78 10.54
CA HIS A 51 17.00 3.09 10.44
C HIS A 51 16.66 4.04 11.60
N GLY A 52 15.74 3.67 12.48
CA GLY A 52 15.16 4.55 13.50
C GLY A 52 13.84 5.14 13.04
N GLU A 53 13.07 5.65 14.01
CA GLU A 53 11.73 6.23 13.80
C GLU A 53 11.80 7.42 12.83
N ILE A 54 10.84 7.50 11.90
CA ILE A 54 10.80 8.62 10.95
C ILE A 54 10.13 9.80 11.67
N GLU A 55 10.92 10.78 12.09
CA GLU A 55 10.38 12.08 12.56
C GLU A 55 9.98 12.93 11.34
N LEU A 56 8.68 13.06 11.09
CA LEU A 56 8.06 13.82 9.99
C LEU A 56 7.29 15.05 10.49
#